data_AF-A0A7X7U4F7-F1
#
_entry.id   AF-A0A7X7U4F7-F1
#
_cell.length_a   1.000
_cell.length_b   1.000
_cell.length_c   1.000
_cell.angle_alpha   90.00
_cell.angle_beta   90.00
_cell.angle_gamma   90.00
#
_symmetry.space_group_name_H-M   'P 1'
#
loop_
_entity.id
_entity.type
_entity.pdbx_description
1 polymer ?
#
loop_
_entity_poly.entity_id
_entity_poly.type
_entity_poly.pdbx_seq_one_letter_code
_entity_poly.pdbx_strand_id
1 'polypeptide(L)'
;NSWLHWAVDQRRRAVYMRDRWMRDSLSEMGQTDAGRGLYVHLYLNGIYWGLYDLGEQADADHYARYHGGDPDGLDAVEGDPTRVDSEPGRLLHGTAAAWLGLQATVAGRDWDRICRVLDVDEFIDWSILNGFAATQNLRPSGHWRAVGGGPDNRPWRFYTQDVERTLENSNQNTIGPDPDPTGLFDYLDDIEEFRVRFADRVQEHLFGGGVLTAQRNAERWLQCGDRIELAVIAESARWGDYRRDVYPYEWGPYSLYTRNDHWTAARDRVLDEYFPGRTGIVIEQFRSRGLYPDDDPPTFLVNGAPQHGGAVKIGSELALQAESGVVWYTLDGTDPRQPAKGARVIAVHTLVWPELPKRALVPSYPIDEAWKGGSSFNDSSWSFAGGSPGGVGYEHSGGYESLIGLDLHAEMYGHNRTCYVRIPFHLDVDPARFDHMTLRIRYDDGFVAYLNGVEIRRALFQGEPTWNCGSYGTHEGDDAEVFDVSQGLPLLHRGDNVLAIHGMNSATDSTDFLIQASLEAVESAAVQGAGLSPTATRCTGPITVGRTTQIKARAFSNGDWSAVTEATFTVEATD
;
A
#
# COMPACT_ATOMS: atom_id res chain seq x y z
N ASN A 1 -17.83 12.02 16.89
CA ASN A 1 -17.96 12.39 18.33
C ASN A 1 -18.45 13.83 18.52
N SER A 2 -19.76 14.06 18.72
CA SER A 2 -20.38 15.36 19.07
C SER A 2 -21.54 15.17 20.07
N TRP A 3 -21.99 16.23 20.76
CA TRP A 3 -23.15 16.15 21.68
C TRP A 3 -24.48 15.92 20.95
N LEU A 4 -24.52 16.19 19.65
CA LEU A 4 -25.66 15.90 18.79
C LEU A 4 -25.69 14.44 18.32
N HIS A 5 -24.62 13.67 18.49
CA HIS A 5 -24.54 12.29 18.03
C HIS A 5 -25.62 11.42 18.71
N TRP A 6 -26.14 10.41 18.00
CA TRP A 6 -27.22 9.55 18.50
C TRP A 6 -26.73 8.52 19.53
N ALA A 7 -25.47 8.08 19.45
CA ALA A 7 -24.85 7.15 20.40
C ALA A 7 -24.32 7.85 21.68
N VAL A 8 -24.63 7.30 22.86
CA VAL A 8 -24.26 7.86 24.18
C VAL A 8 -22.75 7.93 24.37
N ASP A 9 -22.03 6.89 24.00
CA ASP A 9 -20.57 6.78 24.16
C ASP A 9 -19.85 7.87 23.36
N GLN A 10 -20.30 8.14 22.14
CA GLN A 10 -19.76 9.21 21.31
C GLN A 10 -20.02 10.61 21.88
N ARG A 11 -21.21 10.85 22.44
CA ARG A 11 -21.52 12.13 23.10
C ARG A 11 -20.63 12.37 24.32
N ARG A 12 -20.42 11.34 25.14
CA ARG A 12 -19.57 11.42 26.34
C ARG A 12 -18.11 11.71 26.01
N ARG A 13 -17.65 11.30 24.83
CA ARG A 13 -16.28 11.55 24.35
C ARG A 13 -16.17 12.78 23.45
N ALA A 14 -17.23 13.56 23.27
CA ALA A 14 -17.21 14.73 22.37
C ALA A 14 -16.24 15.80 22.89
N VAL A 15 -15.22 16.09 22.07
CA VAL A 15 -14.18 17.08 22.37
C VAL A 15 -13.91 18.04 21.21
N TYR A 16 -14.41 17.75 19.99
CA TYR A 16 -14.27 18.60 18.79
C TYR A 16 -12.83 18.89 18.34
N MET A 17 -11.86 18.04 18.73
CA MET A 17 -10.43 18.25 18.47
C MET A 17 -9.69 17.11 17.78
N ARG A 18 -10.29 15.92 17.66
CA ARG A 18 -9.56 14.70 17.25
C ARG A 18 -9.02 14.77 15.82
N ASP A 19 -9.87 15.13 14.86
CA ASP A 19 -9.44 15.28 13.46
C ASP A 19 -8.37 16.36 13.31
N ARG A 20 -8.50 17.47 14.04
CA ARG A 20 -7.49 18.53 14.09
C ARG A 20 -6.16 18.02 14.65
N TRP A 21 -6.20 17.31 15.77
CA TRP A 21 -5.01 16.75 16.43
C TRP A 21 -4.31 15.70 15.55
N MET A 22 -5.06 14.87 14.83
CA MET A 22 -4.48 13.88 13.89
C MET A 22 -3.72 14.58 12.76
N ARG A 23 -4.33 15.59 12.11
CA ARG A 23 -3.68 16.37 11.05
C ARG A 23 -2.46 17.15 11.54
N ASP A 24 -2.57 17.79 12.70
CA ASP A 24 -1.45 18.51 13.30
C ASP A 24 -0.31 17.54 13.70
N SER A 25 -0.63 16.30 14.10
CA SER A 25 0.37 15.27 14.38
C SER A 25 1.11 14.83 13.13
N LEU A 26 0.40 14.53 12.03
CA LEU A 26 1.03 14.22 10.73
C LEU A 26 1.90 15.37 10.22
N SER A 27 1.43 16.61 10.38
CA SER A 27 2.19 17.79 10.00
C SER A 27 3.49 17.93 10.80
N GLU A 28 3.45 17.68 12.11
CA GLU A 28 4.66 17.64 12.94
C GLU A 28 5.57 16.45 12.64
N MET A 29 5.04 15.32 12.16
CA MET A 29 5.81 14.16 11.69
C MET A 29 6.49 14.39 10.33
N GLY A 30 6.12 15.46 9.62
CA GLY A 30 6.77 15.90 8.37
C GLY A 30 5.85 15.99 7.16
N GLN A 31 4.59 15.55 7.25
CA GLN A 31 3.61 15.62 6.17
C GLN A 31 3.04 17.05 6.08
N THR A 32 3.74 17.91 5.33
CA THR A 32 3.42 19.36 5.21
C THR A 32 2.03 19.63 4.63
N ASP A 33 1.47 18.66 3.92
CA ASP A 33 0.17 18.65 3.25
C ASP A 33 -0.89 17.82 4.01
N ALA A 34 -0.68 17.46 5.28
CA ALA A 34 -1.66 16.69 6.08
C ALA A 34 -3.05 17.36 6.21
N GLY A 35 -3.17 18.63 5.81
CA GLY A 35 -4.40 19.39 5.80
C GLY A 35 -4.48 20.38 6.96
N ARG A 36 -4.85 21.61 6.66
CA ARG A 36 -5.09 22.67 7.64
C ARG A 36 -6.56 22.71 8.05
N GLY A 37 -6.83 23.41 9.14
CA GLY A 37 -8.14 23.51 9.75
C GLY A 37 -8.26 24.81 10.53
N LEU A 38 -9.46 25.37 10.52
CA LEU A 38 -9.81 26.60 11.21
C LEU A 38 -11.07 26.38 12.04
N TYR A 39 -10.99 26.59 13.34
CA TYR A 39 -12.18 26.59 14.18
C TYR A 39 -13.06 27.81 13.88
N VAL A 40 -14.34 27.55 13.62
CA VAL A 40 -15.31 28.58 13.26
C VAL A 40 -16.60 28.42 14.07
N HIS A 41 -17.25 29.54 14.34
CA HIS A 41 -18.64 29.59 14.78
C HIS A 41 -19.54 29.76 13.56
N LEU A 42 -20.41 28.78 13.31
CA LEU A 42 -21.39 28.87 12.23
C LEU A 42 -22.66 29.58 12.71
N TYR A 43 -23.16 30.52 11.92
CA TYR A 43 -24.45 31.16 12.11
C TYR A 43 -25.31 31.00 10.85
N LEU A 44 -26.55 30.56 11.01
CA LEU A 44 -27.53 30.44 9.92
C LEU A 44 -28.68 31.42 10.18
N ASN A 45 -28.88 32.40 9.29
CA ASN A 45 -29.90 33.45 9.44
C ASN A 45 -29.85 34.19 10.80
N GLY A 46 -28.64 34.45 11.31
CA GLY A 46 -28.41 35.09 12.61
C GLY A 46 -28.53 34.16 13.82
N ILE A 47 -28.83 32.87 13.63
CA ILE A 47 -28.93 31.88 14.69
C ILE A 47 -27.60 31.14 14.81
N TYR A 48 -27.02 31.09 16.02
CA TYR A 48 -25.83 30.28 16.28
C TYR A 48 -26.13 28.80 16.04
N TRP A 49 -25.35 28.18 15.16
CA TRP A 49 -25.52 26.80 14.71
C TRP A 49 -24.46 25.84 15.23
N GLY A 50 -23.33 26.33 15.73
CA GLY A 50 -22.36 25.50 16.44
C GLY A 50 -20.91 25.83 16.16
N LEU A 51 -20.05 25.11 16.86
CA LEU A 51 -18.60 25.09 16.71
C LEU A 51 -18.20 24.02 15.69
N TYR A 52 -17.39 24.40 14.70
CA TYR A 52 -16.90 23.51 13.65
C TYR A 52 -15.39 23.66 13.48
N ASP A 53 -14.72 22.58 13.06
CA ASP A 53 -13.38 22.64 12.46
C ASP A 53 -13.55 22.65 10.93
N LEU A 54 -13.33 23.81 10.31
CA LEU A 54 -13.34 23.95 8.86
C LEU A 54 -11.99 23.49 8.32
N GLY A 55 -11.94 22.23 7.87
CA GLY A 55 -10.74 21.58 7.38
C GLY A 55 -10.57 21.62 5.87
N GLU A 56 -9.33 21.65 5.41
CA GLU A 56 -8.96 21.25 4.05
C GLU A 56 -9.35 19.78 3.83
N GLN A 57 -9.76 19.49 2.60
CA GLN A 57 -10.18 18.17 2.18
C GLN A 57 -9.10 17.60 1.26
N ALA A 58 -8.52 16.46 1.63
CA ALA A 58 -7.47 15.85 0.83
C ALA A 58 -8.07 15.26 -0.47
N ASP A 59 -7.76 15.88 -1.59
CA ASP A 59 -8.11 15.48 -2.96
C ASP A 59 -7.01 15.91 -3.94
N ALA A 60 -7.21 15.69 -5.24
CA ALA A 60 -6.24 16.06 -6.28
C ALA A 60 -5.90 17.57 -6.27
N ASP A 61 -6.91 18.40 -6.01
CA ASP A 61 -6.84 19.85 -5.92
C ASP A 61 -5.96 20.30 -4.73
N HIS A 62 -6.15 19.66 -3.58
CA HIS A 62 -5.33 19.85 -2.38
C HIS A 62 -3.88 19.43 -2.65
N TYR A 63 -3.65 18.23 -3.19
CA TYR A 63 -2.30 17.75 -3.53
C TYR A 63 -1.57 18.74 -4.45
N ALA A 64 -2.21 19.16 -5.54
CA ALA A 64 -1.60 20.06 -6.53
C ALA A 64 -1.26 21.44 -5.93
N ARG A 65 -2.03 21.93 -4.94
CA ARG A 65 -1.72 23.20 -4.24
C ARG A 65 -0.44 23.11 -3.40
N TYR A 66 -0.15 21.97 -2.80
CA TYR A 66 1.02 21.78 -1.95
C TYR A 66 2.27 21.33 -2.73
N HIS A 67 2.09 20.51 -3.77
CA HIS A 67 3.20 19.86 -4.49
C HIS A 67 3.39 20.36 -5.94
N GLY A 68 2.47 21.20 -6.43
CA GLY A 68 2.43 21.64 -7.82
C GLY A 68 2.00 20.55 -8.79
N GLY A 69 1.55 20.95 -9.98
CA GLY A 69 1.02 20.05 -11.01
C GLY A 69 -0.41 20.40 -11.38
N ASP A 70 -0.98 19.62 -12.29
CA ASP A 70 -2.37 19.72 -12.70
C ASP A 70 -3.20 18.68 -11.93
N PRO A 71 -4.26 19.06 -11.19
CA PRO A 71 -5.16 18.11 -10.54
C PRO A 71 -5.70 17.05 -11.51
N ASP A 72 -5.93 17.41 -12.78
CA ASP A 72 -6.43 16.49 -13.82
C ASP A 72 -5.44 15.34 -14.13
N GLY A 73 -4.15 15.51 -13.75
CA GLY A 73 -3.11 14.49 -13.87
C GLY A 73 -3.03 13.50 -12.71
N LEU A 74 -3.87 13.63 -11.69
CA LEU A 74 -3.84 12.83 -10.46
C LEU A 74 -5.11 11.99 -10.29
N ASP A 75 -5.00 10.89 -9.56
CA ASP A 75 -6.14 10.15 -9.03
C ASP A 75 -6.28 10.43 -7.52
N ALA A 76 -7.51 10.35 -7.01
CA ALA A 76 -7.79 10.45 -5.58
C ALA A 76 -8.87 9.46 -5.16
N VAL A 77 -8.64 8.78 -4.04
CA VAL A 77 -9.54 7.74 -3.50
C VAL A 77 -9.86 7.99 -2.03
N GLU A 78 -11.03 7.54 -1.59
CA GLU A 78 -11.41 7.41 -0.19
C GLU A 78 -11.82 5.97 0.08
N GLY A 79 -11.02 5.24 0.85
CA GLY A 79 -11.14 3.78 0.83
C GLY A 79 -10.61 3.18 -0.46
N ASP A 80 -10.64 1.85 -0.55
CA ASP A 80 -10.30 1.09 -1.75
C ASP A 80 -11.53 1.02 -2.69
N PRO A 81 -11.54 1.76 -3.82
CA PRO A 81 -12.69 1.78 -4.72
C PRO A 81 -12.84 0.51 -5.56
N THR A 82 -11.86 -0.40 -5.50
CA THR A 82 -11.80 -1.61 -6.35
C THR A 82 -12.27 -2.87 -5.62
N ARG A 83 -12.60 -2.73 -4.34
CA ARG A 83 -12.88 -3.85 -3.47
C ARG A 83 -14.25 -4.48 -3.77
N VAL A 84 -14.27 -5.80 -3.87
CA VAL A 84 -15.46 -6.59 -4.27
C VAL A 84 -16.08 -7.37 -3.10
N ASP A 85 -15.31 -7.64 -2.04
CA ASP A 85 -15.71 -8.45 -0.89
C ASP A 85 -16.48 -7.67 0.21
N SER A 86 -16.59 -6.35 0.07
CA SER A 86 -17.17 -5.41 1.03
C SER A 86 -17.70 -4.17 0.31
N GLU A 87 -18.33 -3.25 1.04
CA GLU A 87 -18.69 -1.95 0.46
C GLU A 87 -17.44 -1.30 -0.14
N PRO A 88 -17.43 -0.93 -1.43
CA PRO A 88 -16.27 -0.32 -2.03
C PRO A 88 -16.07 1.09 -1.45
N GLY A 89 -14.81 1.52 -1.43
CA GLY A 89 -14.47 2.92 -1.29
C GLY A 89 -14.97 3.76 -2.47
N ARG A 90 -14.56 5.02 -2.50
CA ARG A 90 -15.00 6.00 -3.50
C ARG A 90 -13.82 6.54 -4.27
N LEU A 91 -14.01 6.65 -5.58
CA LEU A 91 -13.16 7.46 -6.43
C LEU A 91 -13.57 8.92 -6.26
N LEU A 92 -12.65 9.74 -5.73
CA LEU A 92 -12.86 11.18 -5.55
C LEU A 92 -12.46 11.95 -6.81
N HIS A 93 -11.48 11.45 -7.55
CA HIS A 93 -10.95 12.07 -8.77
C HIS A 93 -10.28 11.03 -9.66
N GLY A 94 -10.36 11.21 -10.99
CA GLY A 94 -9.62 10.41 -11.96
C GLY A 94 -10.24 9.03 -12.25
N THR A 95 -9.42 7.97 -12.23
CA THR A 95 -9.82 6.56 -12.45
C THR A 95 -9.21 5.63 -11.39
N ALA A 96 -9.66 4.37 -11.31
CA ALA A 96 -9.07 3.39 -10.40
C ALA A 96 -7.79 2.71 -10.94
N ALA A 97 -7.37 3.02 -12.18
CA ALA A 97 -6.30 2.29 -12.86
C ALA A 97 -4.94 2.39 -12.15
N ALA A 98 -4.55 3.59 -11.70
CA ALA A 98 -3.28 3.76 -11.00
C ALA A 98 -3.32 3.17 -9.57
N TRP A 99 -4.50 3.09 -8.95
CA TRP A 99 -4.68 2.43 -7.66
C TRP A 99 -4.49 0.91 -7.77
N LEU A 100 -5.10 0.28 -8.78
CA LEU A 100 -4.85 -1.13 -9.11
C LEU A 100 -3.36 -1.38 -9.42
N GLY A 101 -2.72 -0.45 -10.12
CA GLY A 101 -1.28 -0.48 -10.39
C GLY A 101 -0.42 -0.44 -9.13
N LEU A 102 -0.79 0.37 -8.13
CA LEU A 102 -0.15 0.39 -6.81
C LEU A 102 -0.33 -0.95 -6.10
N GLN A 103 -1.56 -1.47 -6.02
CA GLN A 103 -1.86 -2.74 -5.37
C GLN A 103 -1.06 -3.89 -5.99
N ALA A 104 -1.03 -3.99 -7.32
CA ALA A 104 -0.24 -4.99 -8.03
C ALA A 104 1.27 -4.84 -7.77
N THR A 105 1.77 -3.60 -7.71
CA THR A 105 3.19 -3.31 -7.41
C THR A 105 3.55 -3.75 -5.98
N VAL A 106 2.69 -3.44 -5.00
CA VAL A 106 2.87 -3.82 -3.60
C VAL A 106 2.76 -5.34 -3.42
N ALA A 107 1.77 -5.99 -4.04
CA ALA A 107 1.62 -7.44 -4.00
C ALA A 107 2.84 -8.18 -4.60
N GLY A 108 3.49 -7.59 -5.61
CA GLY A 108 4.73 -8.09 -6.20
C GLY A 108 5.97 -7.94 -5.32
N ARG A 109 5.91 -7.17 -4.22
CA ARG A 109 6.99 -6.98 -3.23
C ARG A 109 8.31 -6.44 -3.81
N ASP A 110 8.28 -5.77 -4.96
CA ASP A 110 9.44 -5.08 -5.53
C ASP A 110 9.64 -3.74 -4.81
N TRP A 111 10.51 -3.74 -3.80
CA TRP A 111 10.79 -2.57 -2.97
C TRP A 111 11.17 -1.31 -3.75
N ASP A 112 12.03 -1.46 -4.77
CA ASP A 112 12.49 -0.32 -5.59
C ASP A 112 11.32 0.26 -6.40
N ARG A 113 10.41 -0.59 -6.90
CA ARG A 113 9.21 -0.15 -7.62
C ARG A 113 8.19 0.45 -6.69
N ILE A 114 7.98 -0.12 -5.50
CA ILE A 114 7.10 0.42 -4.46
C ILE A 114 7.53 1.84 -4.11
N CYS A 115 8.83 2.07 -3.85
CA CYS A 115 9.37 3.39 -3.53
C CYS A 115 9.20 4.44 -4.65
N ARG A 116 8.89 4.03 -5.89
CA ARG A 116 8.61 4.95 -7.01
C ARG A 116 7.14 5.35 -7.10
N VAL A 117 6.23 4.52 -6.58
CA VAL A 117 4.77 4.72 -6.73
C VAL A 117 4.07 5.00 -5.41
N LEU A 118 4.74 4.84 -4.27
CA LEU A 118 4.24 5.11 -2.94
C LEU A 118 5.23 6.02 -2.21
N ASP A 119 4.74 7.08 -1.56
CA ASP A 119 5.54 7.77 -0.55
C ASP A 119 5.58 6.90 0.71
N VAL A 120 6.60 6.04 0.80
CA VAL A 120 6.68 5.00 1.82
C VAL A 120 6.84 5.58 3.22
N ASP A 121 7.61 6.66 3.38
CA ASP A 121 7.82 7.28 4.69
C ASP A 121 6.52 7.87 5.22
N GLU A 122 5.75 8.53 4.36
CA GLU A 122 4.48 9.13 4.73
C GLU A 122 3.41 8.07 5.01
N PHE A 123 3.36 6.98 4.22
CA PHE A 123 2.49 5.85 4.52
C PHE A 123 2.83 5.19 5.86
N ILE A 124 4.12 5.03 6.17
CA ILE A 124 4.59 4.51 7.46
C ILE A 124 4.16 5.45 8.59
N ASP A 125 4.39 6.75 8.47
CA ASP A 125 4.00 7.73 9.48
C ASP A 125 2.49 7.75 9.72
N TRP A 126 1.70 7.72 8.64
CA TRP A 126 0.25 7.59 8.70
C TRP A 126 -0.16 6.31 9.43
N SER A 127 0.51 5.19 9.17
CA SER A 127 0.26 3.92 9.83
C SER A 127 0.66 3.95 11.31
N ILE A 128 1.82 4.53 11.63
CA ILE A 128 2.30 4.73 13.00
C ILE A 128 1.31 5.60 13.79
N LEU A 129 0.83 6.70 13.21
CA LEU A 129 -0.11 7.58 13.88
C LEU A 129 -1.47 6.91 14.11
N ASN A 130 -2.01 6.21 13.12
CA ASN A 130 -3.27 5.48 13.30
C ASN A 130 -3.13 4.32 14.28
N GLY A 131 -1.98 3.63 14.28
CA GLY A 131 -1.58 2.70 15.31
C GLY A 131 -1.56 3.38 16.67
N PHE A 132 -0.79 4.45 16.86
CA PHE A 132 -0.69 5.20 18.11
C PHE A 132 -2.04 5.73 18.60
N ALA A 133 -2.86 6.31 17.71
CA ALA A 133 -4.16 6.86 18.05
C ALA A 133 -5.24 5.79 18.25
N ALA A 134 -4.93 4.54 17.90
CA ALA A 134 -5.83 3.39 17.92
C ALA A 134 -7.17 3.68 17.21
N THR A 135 -7.09 4.15 15.96
CA THR A 135 -8.24 4.56 15.15
C THR A 135 -9.19 3.39 14.90
N GLN A 136 -10.37 3.40 15.51
CA GLN A 136 -11.26 2.23 15.53
C GLN A 136 -12.10 1.99 14.26
N ASN A 137 -12.26 2.99 13.41
CA ASN A 137 -13.22 2.98 12.30
C ASN A 137 -12.55 2.96 10.92
N LEU A 138 -11.22 2.80 10.85
CA LEU A 138 -10.55 2.53 9.59
C LEU A 138 -11.12 1.24 9.00
N ARG A 139 -11.45 1.29 7.71
CA ARG A 139 -11.96 0.12 7.01
C ARG A 139 -11.62 0.22 5.52
N PRO A 140 -11.74 -0.88 4.79
CA PRO A 140 -11.51 -0.87 3.36
C PRO A 140 -12.39 0.13 2.60
N SER A 141 -13.61 0.37 3.07
CA SER A 141 -14.54 1.29 2.40
C SER A 141 -14.35 2.78 2.72
N GLY A 142 -13.40 3.17 3.58
CA GLY A 142 -13.12 4.58 3.86
C GLY A 142 -12.54 4.89 5.25
N HIS A 143 -12.72 6.16 5.66
CA HIS A 143 -12.05 6.81 6.80
C HIS A 143 -10.54 7.02 6.62
N TRP A 144 -10.11 6.97 5.38
CA TRP A 144 -8.78 7.36 4.93
C TRP A 144 -8.88 7.76 3.47
N ARG A 145 -7.94 8.58 3.03
CA ARG A 145 -7.84 8.99 1.63
C ARG A 145 -6.44 8.75 1.14
N ALA A 146 -6.32 8.52 -0.16
CA ALA A 146 -5.03 8.54 -0.83
C ALA A 146 -5.11 9.38 -2.10
N VAL A 147 -4.05 10.12 -2.40
CA VAL A 147 -3.94 10.95 -3.59
C VAL A 147 -2.58 10.73 -4.23
N GLY A 148 -2.55 10.53 -5.55
CA GLY A 148 -1.35 10.22 -6.31
C GLY A 148 -1.72 9.56 -7.63
N GLY A 149 -0.86 8.73 -8.19
CA GLY A 149 -1.15 7.99 -9.42
C GLY A 149 -1.48 8.94 -10.58
N GLY A 150 -2.58 8.63 -11.27
CA GLY A 150 -3.05 9.36 -12.44
C GLY A 150 -2.09 9.32 -13.64
N PRO A 151 -2.41 10.06 -14.71
CA PRO A 151 -1.52 10.25 -15.86
C PRO A 151 -0.11 10.73 -15.51
N ASP A 152 0.05 11.48 -14.41
CA ASP A 152 1.34 12.00 -13.94
C ASP A 152 2.18 10.95 -13.19
N ASN A 153 1.60 9.80 -12.83
CA ASN A 153 2.22 8.72 -12.08
C ASN A 153 2.94 9.22 -10.82
N ARG A 154 2.29 10.12 -10.06
CA ARG A 154 2.84 10.64 -8.80
C ARG A 154 2.82 9.58 -7.71
N PRO A 155 3.79 9.55 -6.79
CA PRO A 155 3.72 8.65 -5.64
C PRO A 155 2.45 8.90 -4.81
N TRP A 156 1.77 7.82 -4.44
CA TRP A 156 0.59 7.85 -3.58
C TRP A 156 0.94 8.34 -2.18
N ARG A 157 0.10 9.24 -1.66
CA ARG A 157 0.15 9.87 -0.34
C ARG A 157 -1.15 9.61 0.39
N PHE A 158 -1.11 9.30 1.68
CA PHE A 158 -2.23 8.93 2.55
C PHE A 158 -2.59 10.03 3.55
N TYR A 159 -3.89 10.19 3.78
CA TYR A 159 -4.44 11.24 4.62
C TYR A 159 -5.47 10.68 5.60
N THR A 160 -5.54 11.28 6.78
CA THR A 160 -6.60 11.00 7.75
C THR A 160 -7.91 11.61 7.30
N GLN A 161 -9.00 10.85 7.36
CA GLN A 161 -10.34 11.32 7.02
C GLN A 161 -11.34 10.75 8.02
N ASP A 162 -12.15 11.60 8.66
CA ASP A 162 -13.22 11.15 9.57
C ASP A 162 -12.69 10.17 10.65
N VAL A 163 -11.72 10.67 11.41
CA VAL A 163 -10.92 9.94 12.42
C VAL A 163 -11.30 10.37 13.83
N GLU A 164 -12.57 10.66 14.02
CA GLU A 164 -13.15 11.12 15.27
C GLU A 164 -13.25 10.02 16.33
N ARG A 165 -13.04 8.75 15.94
CA ARG A 165 -12.95 7.54 16.78
C ARG A 165 -11.50 7.16 17.16
N THR A 166 -10.66 8.17 17.38
CA THR A 166 -9.27 8.04 17.87
C THR A 166 -9.16 8.32 19.37
N LEU A 167 -8.05 7.92 19.99
CA LEU A 167 -7.70 8.23 21.38
C LEU A 167 -8.73 7.72 22.40
N GLU A 168 -9.54 6.71 22.10
CA GLU A 168 -10.63 6.27 23.00
C GLU A 168 -10.19 5.19 24.00
N ASN A 169 -9.39 4.22 23.56
CA ASN A 169 -8.89 3.10 24.36
C ASN A 169 -7.39 2.92 24.13
N SER A 170 -6.59 3.06 25.20
CA SER A 170 -5.13 2.98 25.13
C SER A 170 -4.60 1.57 24.87
N ASN A 171 -5.40 0.53 25.09
CA ASN A 171 -5.02 -0.87 24.85
C ASN A 171 -5.49 -1.39 23.49
N GLN A 172 -6.30 -0.63 22.75
CA GLN A 172 -6.79 -1.05 21.44
C GLN A 172 -5.59 -1.26 20.51
N ASN A 173 -5.56 -2.40 19.81
CA ASN A 173 -4.60 -2.69 18.77
C ASN A 173 -5.28 -2.55 17.42
N THR A 174 -4.81 -1.61 16.61
CA THR A 174 -5.31 -1.35 15.24
C THR A 174 -4.21 -1.51 14.18
N ILE A 175 -3.03 -2.00 14.59
CA ILE A 175 -1.94 -2.37 13.68
C ILE A 175 -1.84 -3.90 13.53
N GLY A 176 -2.85 -4.66 14.00
CA GLY A 176 -2.92 -6.12 13.79
C GLY A 176 -3.21 -6.48 12.33
N PRO A 177 -2.93 -7.74 11.90
CA PRO A 177 -3.06 -8.17 10.50
C PRO A 177 -4.49 -8.17 9.97
N ASP A 178 -5.50 -8.02 10.83
CA ASP A 178 -6.89 -7.93 10.43
C ASP A 178 -7.61 -6.90 11.31
N PRO A 179 -8.29 -5.89 10.72
CA PRO A 179 -8.35 -5.59 9.28
C PRO A 179 -7.12 -4.81 8.79
N ASP A 180 -6.61 -5.15 7.60
CA ASP A 180 -5.81 -4.25 6.76
C ASP A 180 -6.77 -3.32 5.99
N PRO A 181 -6.94 -2.06 6.41
CA PRO A 181 -7.90 -1.16 5.81
C PRO A 181 -7.47 -0.68 4.42
N THR A 182 -6.19 -0.78 4.04
CA THR A 182 -5.71 -0.32 2.72
C THR A 182 -5.51 -1.49 1.75
N GLY A 183 -5.35 -2.70 2.27
CA GLY A 183 -5.00 -3.90 1.50
C GLY A 183 -3.54 -3.89 1.00
N LEU A 184 -2.72 -2.97 1.50
CA LEU A 184 -1.30 -2.84 1.16
C LEU A 184 -0.40 -3.36 2.28
N PHE A 185 -0.81 -3.17 3.54
CA PHE A 185 0.05 -3.32 4.69
C PHE A 185 0.51 -4.77 4.88
N ASP A 186 -0.38 -5.74 4.66
CA ASP A 186 -0.09 -7.18 4.78
C ASP A 186 0.90 -7.71 3.74
N TYR A 187 1.13 -6.98 2.64
CA TYR A 187 2.18 -7.30 1.67
C TYR A 187 3.49 -6.57 1.99
N LEU A 188 3.38 -5.36 2.56
CA LEU A 188 4.51 -4.51 2.88
C LEU A 188 5.29 -5.06 4.09
N ASP A 189 4.61 -5.56 5.12
CA ASP A 189 5.29 -6.08 6.32
C ASP A 189 6.04 -7.41 6.09
N ASP A 190 5.84 -8.08 4.96
CA ASP A 190 6.70 -9.17 4.48
C ASP A 190 8.08 -8.70 3.98
N ILE A 191 8.20 -7.42 3.59
CA ILE A 191 9.42 -6.85 3.00
C ILE A 191 10.37 -6.38 4.10
N GLU A 192 11.59 -6.94 4.13
CA GLU A 192 12.61 -6.56 5.13
C GLU A 192 12.87 -5.05 5.16
N GLU A 193 13.04 -4.42 3.98
CA GLU A 193 13.30 -2.98 3.89
C GLU A 193 12.15 -2.13 4.42
N PHE A 194 10.91 -2.57 4.22
CA PHE A 194 9.74 -1.90 4.81
C PHE A 194 9.78 -1.99 6.33
N ARG A 195 10.03 -3.19 6.90
CA ARG A 195 10.10 -3.38 8.36
C ARG A 195 11.22 -2.57 8.99
N VAL A 196 12.41 -2.55 8.38
CA VAL A 196 13.55 -1.74 8.86
C VAL A 196 13.19 -0.25 8.80
N ARG A 197 12.59 0.21 7.69
CA ARG A 197 12.19 1.61 7.56
C ARG A 197 11.09 1.98 8.56
N PHE A 198 10.13 1.09 8.79
CA PHE A 198 9.08 1.26 9.78
C PHE A 198 9.69 1.41 11.18
N ALA A 199 10.63 0.54 11.54
CA ALA A 199 11.32 0.58 12.81
C ALA A 199 12.09 1.90 13.03
N ASP A 200 12.73 2.41 11.97
CA ASP A 200 13.42 3.70 12.01
C ASP A 200 12.45 4.87 12.27
N ARG A 201 11.29 4.88 11.60
CA ARG A 201 10.25 5.91 11.81
C ARG A 201 9.61 5.79 13.20
N VAL A 202 9.44 4.58 13.73
CA VAL A 202 9.03 4.35 15.13
C VAL A 202 10.07 4.96 16.09
N GLN A 203 11.36 4.72 15.85
CA GLN A 203 12.44 5.27 16.66
C GLN A 203 12.45 6.81 16.64
N GLU A 204 12.24 7.41 15.47
CA GLU A 204 12.18 8.86 15.28
C GLU A 204 11.01 9.50 16.03
N HIS A 205 9.81 8.91 15.92
CA HIS A 205 8.59 9.57 16.40
C HIS A 205 8.24 9.24 17.84
N LEU A 206 8.60 8.06 18.36
CA LEU A 206 8.18 7.61 19.70
C LEU A 206 9.27 7.71 20.77
N PHE A 207 10.52 7.99 20.41
CA PHE A 207 11.65 8.09 21.34
C PHE A 207 12.34 9.46 21.24
N GLY A 208 13.29 9.75 22.14
CA GLY A 208 14.22 10.87 21.97
C GLY A 208 13.60 12.28 21.90
N GLY A 209 12.36 12.46 22.37
CA GLY A 209 11.62 13.72 22.21
C GLY A 209 10.83 13.84 20.90
N GLY A 210 10.70 12.74 20.16
CA GLY A 210 9.88 12.60 18.97
C GLY A 210 8.41 13.02 19.15
N VAL A 211 7.76 13.25 18.01
CA VAL A 211 6.44 13.89 17.89
C VAL A 211 5.34 13.16 18.67
N LEU A 212 5.47 11.85 18.85
CA LEU A 212 4.53 10.96 19.50
C LEU A 212 4.97 10.51 20.91
N THR A 213 5.95 11.18 21.52
CA THR A 213 6.18 11.05 22.95
C THR A 213 4.99 11.57 23.77
N ALA A 214 4.79 11.05 24.99
CA ALA A 214 3.68 11.45 25.86
C ALA A 214 3.62 12.96 26.08
N GLN A 215 4.79 13.61 26.28
CA GLN A 215 4.88 15.05 26.45
C GLN A 215 4.41 15.81 25.21
N ARG A 216 4.96 15.49 24.03
CA ARG A 216 4.64 16.17 22.77
C ARG A 216 3.16 16.03 22.39
N ASN A 217 2.58 14.85 22.61
CA ASN A 217 1.15 14.63 22.41
C ASN A 217 0.28 15.46 23.36
N ALA A 218 0.65 15.54 24.65
CA ALA A 218 -0.06 16.35 25.63
C ALA A 218 0.00 17.85 25.30
N GLU A 219 1.17 18.36 24.89
CA GLU A 219 1.36 19.74 24.43
C GLU A 219 0.43 20.05 23.25
N ARG A 220 0.41 19.20 22.21
CA ARG A 220 -0.45 19.37 21.04
C ARG A 220 -1.94 19.31 21.37
N TRP A 221 -2.33 18.40 22.26
CA TRP A 221 -3.72 18.25 22.70
C TRP A 221 -4.22 19.48 23.47
N LEU A 222 -3.41 20.02 24.37
CA LEU A 222 -3.71 21.25 25.10
C LEU A 222 -3.81 22.44 24.13
N GLN A 223 -2.89 22.57 23.17
CA GLN A 223 -2.95 23.62 22.16
C GLN A 223 -4.25 23.58 21.34
N CYS A 224 -4.78 22.39 21.01
CA CYS A 224 -6.09 22.27 20.37
C CYS A 224 -7.21 22.75 21.30
N GLY A 225 -7.16 22.37 22.58
CA GLY A 225 -8.16 22.72 23.59
C GLY A 225 -8.22 24.21 23.88
N ASP A 226 -7.07 24.84 24.07
CA ASP A 226 -6.95 26.27 24.41
C ASP A 226 -7.57 27.16 23.31
N ARG A 227 -7.53 26.72 22.05
CA ARG A 227 -8.15 27.43 20.92
C ARG A 227 -9.68 27.48 20.99
N ILE A 228 -10.32 26.46 21.57
CA ILE A 228 -11.78 26.31 21.54
C ILE A 228 -12.46 26.33 22.91
N GLU A 229 -11.72 26.36 24.02
CA GLU A 229 -12.28 26.24 25.37
C GLU A 229 -13.44 27.22 25.62
N LEU A 230 -13.28 28.48 25.21
CA LEU A 230 -14.33 29.50 25.33
C LEU A 230 -15.48 29.26 24.34
N ALA A 231 -15.19 28.80 23.13
CA ALA A 231 -16.17 28.51 22.10
C ALA A 231 -17.13 27.38 22.51
N VAL A 232 -16.64 26.40 23.27
CA VAL A 232 -17.44 25.27 23.79
C VAL A 232 -18.54 25.73 24.75
N ILE A 233 -18.43 26.91 25.37
CA ILE A 233 -19.53 27.48 26.19
C ILE A 233 -20.76 27.76 25.31
N ALA A 234 -20.56 28.34 24.12
CA ALA A 234 -21.65 28.58 23.18
C ALA A 234 -22.23 27.27 22.65
N GLU A 235 -21.38 26.28 22.35
CA GLU A 235 -21.79 24.92 21.98
C GLU A 235 -22.67 24.28 23.06
N SER A 236 -22.31 24.47 24.34
CA SER A 236 -23.06 23.95 25.49
C SER A 236 -24.45 24.57 25.57
N ALA A 237 -24.53 25.89 25.41
CA ALA A 237 -25.79 26.61 25.47
C ALA A 237 -26.74 26.25 24.30
N ARG A 238 -26.19 25.92 23.13
CA ARG A 238 -26.99 25.64 21.93
C ARG A 238 -27.41 24.18 21.82
N TRP A 239 -26.50 23.26 22.13
CA TRP A 239 -26.67 21.83 21.82
C TRP A 239 -26.54 20.92 23.04
N GLY A 240 -26.15 21.44 24.20
CA GLY A 240 -25.92 20.64 25.41
C GLY A 240 -27.15 19.92 25.93
N ASP A 241 -28.35 20.47 25.73
CA ASP A 241 -29.63 19.88 26.12
C ASP A 241 -30.38 19.22 24.95
N TYR A 242 -29.90 19.33 23.71
CA TYR A 242 -30.66 18.93 22.52
C TYR A 242 -31.18 17.49 22.59
N ARG A 243 -30.31 16.53 22.93
CA ARG A 243 -30.73 15.11 23.07
C ARG A 243 -31.56 14.83 24.31
N ARG A 244 -31.54 15.71 25.32
CA ARG A 244 -32.32 15.56 26.55
C ARG A 244 -33.73 16.13 26.41
N ASP A 245 -33.84 17.32 25.83
CA ASP A 245 -35.05 18.14 25.90
C ASP A 245 -35.76 18.27 24.54
N VAL A 246 -35.04 18.12 23.41
CA VAL A 246 -35.58 18.32 22.07
C VAL A 246 -35.76 17.00 21.31
N TYR A 247 -34.71 16.19 21.23
CA TYR A 247 -34.71 14.95 20.44
C TYR A 247 -34.00 13.78 21.16
N PRO A 248 -34.62 13.20 22.20
CA PRO A 248 -34.21 11.92 22.76
C PRO A 248 -34.28 10.81 21.70
N TYR A 249 -33.24 9.99 21.58
CA TYR A 249 -33.16 8.92 20.59
C TYR A 249 -32.69 7.60 21.21
N GLU A 250 -33.41 6.52 20.89
CA GLU A 250 -33.24 5.15 21.39
C GLU A 250 -33.17 5.02 22.91
N TRP A 251 -31.97 5.09 23.49
CA TRP A 251 -31.73 4.82 24.90
C TRP A 251 -30.77 5.86 25.49
N GLY A 252 -31.08 6.32 26.71
CA GLY A 252 -30.28 7.30 27.44
C GLY A 252 -28.98 6.71 28.03
N PRO A 253 -28.30 7.45 28.92
CA PRO A 253 -28.70 8.74 29.50
C PRO A 253 -28.57 9.92 28.53
N TYR A 254 -29.44 10.92 28.74
CA TYR A 254 -29.38 12.22 28.08
C TYR A 254 -28.98 13.28 29.11
N SER A 255 -27.68 13.56 29.17
CA SER A 255 -27.13 14.61 30.04
C SER A 255 -27.40 15.99 29.46
N LEU A 256 -27.39 17.02 30.32
CA LEU A 256 -27.07 18.39 29.89
C LEU A 256 -25.56 18.47 29.74
N TYR A 257 -25.07 18.42 28.51
CA TYR A 257 -23.64 18.51 28.25
C TYR A 257 -23.15 19.95 28.39
N THR A 258 -22.05 20.12 29.12
CA THR A 258 -21.46 21.42 29.43
C THR A 258 -19.96 21.38 29.21
N ARG A 259 -19.36 22.56 28.99
CA ARG A 259 -17.90 22.70 28.96
C ARG A 259 -17.27 22.11 30.23
N ASN A 260 -17.74 22.53 31.41
CA ASN A 260 -17.12 22.22 32.70
C ASN A 260 -17.21 20.74 33.06
N ASP A 261 -18.40 20.14 32.93
CA ASP A 261 -18.65 18.81 33.51
C ASP A 261 -18.36 17.69 32.50
N HIS A 262 -18.38 18.00 31.20
CA HIS A 262 -18.29 16.99 30.14
C HIS A 262 -17.09 17.21 29.21
N TRP A 263 -16.93 18.39 28.61
CA TRP A 263 -15.84 18.63 27.67
C TRP A 263 -14.47 18.63 28.37
N THR A 264 -14.34 19.34 29.49
CA THR A 264 -13.11 19.39 30.29
C THR A 264 -12.74 17.99 30.78
N ALA A 265 -13.70 17.24 31.34
CA ALA A 265 -13.47 15.87 31.77
C ALA A 265 -13.02 14.95 30.61
N ALA A 266 -13.64 15.05 29.44
CA ALA A 266 -13.26 14.23 28.28
C ALA A 266 -11.88 14.62 27.70
N ARG A 267 -11.51 15.91 27.74
CA ARG A 267 -10.18 16.40 27.38
C ARG A 267 -9.12 15.87 28.35
N ASP A 268 -9.37 16.03 29.66
CA ASP A 268 -8.41 15.70 30.71
C ASP A 268 -8.20 14.19 30.81
N ARG A 269 -9.23 13.38 30.56
CA ARG A 269 -9.10 11.91 30.44
C ARG A 269 -8.05 11.49 29.41
N VAL A 270 -7.93 12.17 28.27
CA VAL A 270 -6.90 11.83 27.26
C VAL A 270 -5.50 12.16 27.78
N LEU A 271 -5.36 13.26 28.52
CA LEU A 271 -4.10 13.68 29.14
C LEU A 271 -3.68 12.73 30.27
N ASP A 272 -4.63 12.34 31.11
CA ASP A 272 -4.36 11.62 32.35
C ASP A 272 -4.31 10.09 32.15
N GLU A 273 -5.12 9.55 31.23
CA GLU A 273 -5.30 8.10 31.08
C GLU A 273 -4.73 7.55 29.76
N TYR A 274 -4.67 8.35 28.70
CA TYR A 274 -4.26 7.85 27.38
C TYR A 274 -2.77 8.06 27.12
N PHE A 275 -2.31 9.32 27.04
CA PHE A 275 -0.93 9.63 26.65
C PHE A 275 0.16 9.04 27.56
N PRO A 276 0.02 8.99 28.91
CA PRO A 276 1.10 8.52 29.78
C PRO A 276 1.54 7.07 29.51
N GLY A 277 0.60 6.21 29.10
CA GLY A 277 0.88 4.79 28.82
C GLY A 277 0.94 4.42 27.35
N ARG A 278 0.39 5.24 26.43
CA ARG A 278 0.14 4.79 25.05
C ARG A 278 1.42 4.48 24.27
N THR A 279 2.47 5.29 24.41
CA THR A 279 3.73 5.10 23.67
C THR A 279 4.32 3.71 23.93
N GLY A 280 4.39 3.29 25.20
CA GLY A 280 4.89 1.94 25.55
C GLY A 280 4.00 0.82 24.98
N ILE A 281 2.68 0.97 25.07
CA ILE A 281 1.74 -0.05 24.56
C ILE A 281 1.89 -0.23 23.05
N VAL A 282 1.96 0.86 22.28
CA VAL A 282 2.01 0.75 20.82
C VAL A 282 3.37 0.22 20.33
N ILE A 283 4.47 0.51 21.02
CA ILE A 283 5.77 -0.09 20.72
C ILE A 283 5.71 -1.61 20.84
N GLU A 284 5.10 -2.12 21.91
CA GLU A 284 4.91 -3.58 22.07
C GLU A 284 3.97 -4.16 21.00
N GLN A 285 2.97 -3.40 20.55
CA GLN A 285 2.13 -3.81 19.42
C GLN A 285 2.95 -3.90 18.12
N PHE A 286 3.86 -2.95 17.85
CA PHE A 286 4.75 -2.99 16.69
C PHE A 286 5.76 -4.15 16.77
N ARG A 287 6.35 -4.39 17.95
CA ARG A 287 7.21 -5.57 18.19
C ARG A 287 6.48 -6.88 17.92
N SER A 288 5.26 -7.01 18.43
CA SER A 288 4.45 -8.23 18.23
C SER A 288 4.14 -8.53 16.76
N ARG A 289 4.16 -7.52 15.89
CA ARG A 289 3.98 -7.67 14.44
C ARG A 289 5.32 -7.73 13.67
N GLY A 290 6.46 -7.61 14.35
CA GLY A 290 7.78 -7.57 13.71
C GLY A 290 8.11 -6.24 13.01
N LEU A 291 7.35 -5.17 13.30
CA LEU A 291 7.56 -3.84 12.73
C LEU A 291 8.55 -2.98 13.51
N TYR A 292 8.93 -3.43 14.71
CA TYR A 292 10.00 -2.85 15.51
C TYR A 292 10.81 -4.01 16.13
N PRO A 293 12.15 -4.01 16.06
CA PRO A 293 12.97 -5.07 16.64
C PRO A 293 12.77 -5.23 18.16
N ASP A 294 12.99 -6.46 18.65
CA ASP A 294 13.03 -6.73 20.09
C ASP A 294 14.25 -6.05 20.74
N ASP A 295 15.39 -6.04 20.03
CA ASP A 295 16.61 -5.38 20.48
C ASP A 295 16.51 -3.86 20.32
N ASP A 296 16.66 -3.13 21.43
CA ASP A 296 16.68 -1.67 21.43
C ASP A 296 17.91 -1.11 20.69
N PRO A 297 17.78 0.03 20.01
CA PRO A 297 18.90 0.66 19.33
C PRO A 297 19.93 1.22 20.31
N PRO A 298 21.17 1.50 19.85
CA PRO A 298 22.18 2.11 20.70
C PRO A 298 21.71 3.46 21.29
N THR A 299 22.07 3.70 22.54
CA THR A 299 21.85 4.97 23.23
C THR A 299 23.14 5.79 23.27
N PHE A 300 23.02 7.10 23.05
CA PHE A 300 24.12 8.04 23.17
C PHE A 300 24.39 8.43 24.63
N LEU A 301 25.65 8.38 25.04
CA LEU A 301 26.13 8.85 26.33
C LEU A 301 27.17 9.95 26.14
N VAL A 302 27.03 11.05 26.87
CA VAL A 302 28.05 12.11 26.96
C VAL A 302 28.58 12.12 28.39
N ASN A 303 29.88 11.87 28.55
CA ASN A 303 30.56 11.73 29.85
C ASN A 303 29.84 10.73 30.79
N GLY A 304 29.35 9.63 30.22
CA GLY A 304 28.65 8.57 30.95
C GLY A 304 27.17 8.83 31.25
N ALA A 305 26.60 9.97 30.85
CA ALA A 305 25.19 10.29 31.05
C ALA A 305 24.40 10.25 29.72
N PRO A 306 23.15 9.75 29.68
CA PRO A 306 22.33 9.77 28.48
C PRO A 306 22.13 11.19 27.94
N GLN A 307 22.47 11.41 26.67
CA GLN A 307 22.25 12.67 25.98
C GLN A 307 22.05 12.41 24.49
N HIS A 308 20.86 12.78 23.98
CA HIS A 308 20.50 12.60 22.58
C HIS A 308 20.74 13.90 21.80
N GLY A 309 21.96 14.06 21.27
CA GLY A 309 22.36 15.25 20.50
C GLY A 309 22.60 16.51 21.33
N GLY A 310 22.65 17.65 20.67
CA GLY A 310 22.83 18.97 21.29
C GLY A 310 24.29 19.35 21.53
N ALA A 311 24.51 20.36 22.38
CA ALA A 311 25.82 20.91 22.63
C ALA A 311 26.71 19.99 23.48
N VAL A 312 27.98 19.88 23.09
CA VAL A 312 29.04 19.17 23.82
C VAL A 312 30.31 20.00 23.84
N LYS A 313 31.09 19.87 24.90
CA LYS A 313 32.39 20.56 25.02
C LYS A 313 33.47 19.78 24.27
N ILE A 314 34.46 20.48 23.72
CA ILE A 314 35.69 19.85 23.23
C ILE A 314 36.26 18.92 24.32
N GLY A 315 36.54 17.67 23.95
CA GLY A 315 37.07 16.65 24.86
C GLY A 315 36.03 15.87 25.64
N SER A 316 34.72 16.12 25.45
CA SER A 316 33.67 15.26 26.03
C SER A 316 33.78 13.83 25.50
N GLU A 317 33.61 12.84 26.37
CA GLU A 317 33.56 11.44 25.99
C GLU A 317 32.16 11.09 25.48
N LEU A 318 32.02 11.00 24.16
CA LEU A 318 30.80 10.47 23.55
C LEU A 318 30.91 8.95 23.46
N ALA A 319 29.93 8.19 23.92
CA ALA A 319 29.89 6.74 23.78
C ALA A 319 28.54 6.28 23.26
N LEU A 320 28.53 5.12 22.62
CA LEU A 320 27.32 4.40 22.23
C LEU A 320 27.22 3.12 23.06
N GLN A 321 26.07 2.91 23.68
CA GLN A 321 25.78 1.73 24.46
C GLN A 321 24.55 1.01 23.90
N ALA A 322 24.65 -0.29 23.69
CA ALA A 322 23.52 -1.17 23.37
C ALA A 322 23.47 -2.31 24.39
N GLU A 323 22.27 -2.81 24.68
CA GLU A 323 22.09 -3.94 25.59
C GLU A 323 22.53 -5.27 24.95
N SER A 324 22.41 -5.35 23.63
CA SER A 324 22.76 -6.52 22.82
C SER A 324 23.42 -6.11 21.50
N GLY A 325 24.09 -7.06 20.86
CA GLY A 325 24.66 -6.89 19.53
C GLY A 325 25.96 -6.08 19.46
N VAL A 326 26.48 -5.95 18.24
CA VAL A 326 27.65 -5.14 17.92
C VAL A 326 27.19 -3.79 17.38
N VAL A 327 27.66 -2.70 17.99
CA VAL A 327 27.31 -1.34 17.56
C VAL A 327 28.18 -0.88 16.39
N TRP A 328 27.53 -0.40 15.34
CA TRP A 328 28.13 0.24 14.18
C TRP A 328 27.62 1.68 14.07
N TYR A 329 28.50 2.61 13.71
CA TYR A 329 28.15 4.01 13.58
C TYR A 329 28.83 4.68 12.39
N THR A 330 28.26 5.79 11.94
CA THR A 330 28.83 6.70 10.93
C THR A 330 28.93 8.10 11.52
N LEU A 331 29.80 8.94 10.97
CA LEU A 331 29.99 10.34 11.42
C LEU A 331 29.63 11.38 10.34
N ASP A 332 29.10 10.91 9.21
CA ASP A 332 28.74 11.72 8.05
C ASP A 332 27.22 11.76 7.79
N GLY A 333 26.42 11.22 8.73
CA GLY A 333 24.97 11.14 8.60
C GLY A 333 24.45 10.02 7.69
N THR A 334 25.32 9.18 7.12
CA THR A 334 24.88 8.00 6.34
C THR A 334 24.44 6.85 7.25
N ASP A 335 23.57 5.96 6.80
CA ASP A 335 23.18 4.80 7.61
C ASP A 335 24.35 3.80 7.74
N PRO A 336 24.66 3.27 8.94
CA PRO A 336 25.64 2.18 9.09
C PRO A 336 25.26 0.89 8.34
N ARG A 337 23.96 0.66 8.12
CA ARG A 337 23.42 -0.45 7.34
C ARG A 337 23.35 -0.05 5.87
N GLN A 338 23.79 -0.94 4.98
CA GLN A 338 23.38 -0.91 3.59
C GLN A 338 22.09 -1.71 3.43
N PRO A 339 21.03 -1.13 2.83
CA PRO A 339 19.82 -1.85 2.48
C PRO A 339 20.12 -3.16 1.76
N ALA A 340 19.38 -4.21 2.10
CA ALA A 340 19.29 -5.38 1.25
C ALA A 340 18.76 -4.88 -0.10
N LYS A 341 19.50 -5.17 -1.17
CA LYS A 341 18.97 -4.90 -2.50
C LYS A 341 18.08 -6.07 -2.84
N GLY A 342 16.78 -5.80 -2.91
CA GLY A 342 15.80 -6.72 -3.49
C GLY A 342 16.27 -7.18 -4.88
N ALA A 343 15.70 -8.28 -5.37
CA ALA A 343 16.02 -8.76 -6.69
C ALA A 343 15.75 -7.66 -7.71
N ARG A 344 16.80 -7.09 -8.31
CA ARG A 344 16.67 -6.00 -9.27
C ARG A 344 16.26 -6.61 -10.60
N VAL A 345 15.08 -6.26 -11.12
CA VAL A 345 14.71 -6.60 -12.50
C VAL A 345 15.78 -6.06 -13.45
N ILE A 346 16.51 -6.96 -14.09
CA ILE A 346 17.52 -6.67 -15.09
C ILE A 346 16.84 -6.40 -16.43
N ALA A 347 15.85 -7.23 -16.78
CA ALA A 347 15.14 -7.14 -18.05
C ALA A 347 13.77 -7.83 -17.97
N VAL A 348 12.81 -7.31 -18.75
CA VAL A 348 11.56 -8.01 -19.10
C VAL A 348 11.69 -8.46 -20.54
N HIS A 349 11.49 -9.75 -20.77
CA HIS A 349 11.60 -10.40 -22.07
C HIS A 349 10.20 -10.80 -22.53
N THR A 350 9.64 -10.08 -23.50
CA THR A 350 8.39 -10.49 -24.15
C THR A 350 8.67 -11.66 -25.08
N LEU A 351 8.28 -12.85 -24.64
CA LEU A 351 8.50 -14.12 -25.34
C LEU A 351 7.46 -14.33 -26.45
N VAL A 352 6.22 -13.95 -26.19
CA VAL A 352 5.11 -14.01 -27.15
C VAL A 352 4.44 -12.65 -27.22
N TRP A 353 4.44 -12.06 -28.42
CA TRP A 353 3.66 -10.87 -28.74
C TRP A 353 2.29 -11.27 -29.31
N PRO A 354 1.23 -10.48 -29.09
CA PRO A 354 -0.07 -10.72 -29.72
C PRO A 354 0.03 -10.83 -31.25
N GLU A 355 0.96 -10.15 -31.90
CA GLU A 355 1.12 -10.10 -33.35
C GLU A 355 1.97 -11.25 -33.92
N LEU A 356 2.55 -12.11 -33.07
CA LEU A 356 3.40 -13.20 -33.54
C LEU A 356 2.62 -14.11 -34.52
N PRO A 357 3.32 -14.64 -35.55
CA PRO A 357 2.76 -15.67 -36.41
C PRO A 357 2.22 -16.84 -35.61
N LYS A 358 0.98 -17.21 -35.89
CA LYS A 358 0.28 -18.30 -35.20
C LYS A 358 -0.63 -19.05 -36.16
N ARG A 359 -1.02 -20.24 -35.73
CA ARG A 359 -1.88 -21.16 -36.47
C ARG A 359 -3.09 -21.48 -35.62
N ALA A 360 -4.27 -21.48 -36.23
CA ALA A 360 -5.52 -21.80 -35.55
C ALA A 360 -6.32 -22.89 -36.28
N LEU A 361 -6.98 -23.75 -35.50
CA LEU A 361 -7.86 -24.79 -36.01
C LEU A 361 -9.13 -24.86 -35.16
N VAL A 362 -10.29 -24.80 -35.81
CA VAL A 362 -11.54 -25.31 -35.24
C VAL A 362 -11.63 -26.79 -35.59
N PRO A 363 -11.40 -27.71 -34.63
CA PRO A 363 -11.34 -29.14 -34.93
C PRO A 363 -12.72 -29.68 -35.32
N SER A 364 -12.78 -30.69 -36.19
CA SER A 364 -14.00 -31.45 -36.52
C SER A 364 -13.99 -32.89 -36.00
N TYR A 365 -12.87 -33.30 -35.39
CA TYR A 365 -12.62 -34.60 -34.77
C TYR A 365 -11.41 -34.48 -33.81
N PRO A 366 -11.18 -35.46 -32.91
CA PRO A 366 -9.99 -35.46 -32.06
C PRO A 366 -8.70 -35.49 -32.89
N ILE A 367 -7.73 -34.67 -32.55
CA ILE A 367 -6.40 -34.64 -33.19
C ILE A 367 -5.32 -35.10 -32.21
N ASP A 368 -4.10 -35.30 -32.72
CA ASP A 368 -2.95 -35.66 -31.90
C ASP A 368 -2.62 -34.56 -30.86
N GLU A 369 -2.44 -34.96 -29.60
CA GLU A 369 -2.11 -34.10 -28.45
C GLU A 369 -0.78 -33.34 -28.60
N ALA A 370 0.09 -33.77 -29.52
CA ALA A 370 1.29 -33.04 -29.92
C ALA A 370 0.98 -31.60 -30.39
N TRP A 371 -0.28 -31.29 -30.71
CA TRP A 371 -0.75 -29.92 -30.95
C TRP A 371 -0.47 -28.96 -29.76
N LYS A 372 -0.28 -29.47 -28.54
CA LYS A 372 0.03 -28.68 -27.33
C LYS A 372 1.52 -28.34 -27.18
N GLY A 373 2.40 -29.07 -27.86
CA GLY A 373 3.86 -28.92 -27.76
C GLY A 373 4.53 -30.18 -27.20
N GLY A 374 5.85 -30.10 -27.01
CA GLY A 374 6.66 -31.20 -26.44
C GLY A 374 7.10 -32.29 -27.43
N SER A 375 6.52 -32.31 -28.64
CA SER A 375 6.93 -33.18 -29.75
C SER A 375 6.66 -32.53 -31.10
N SER A 376 7.20 -33.09 -32.18
CA SER A 376 7.01 -32.57 -33.54
C SER A 376 5.55 -32.68 -33.97
N PHE A 377 4.97 -31.59 -34.48
CA PHE A 377 3.61 -31.54 -35.00
C PHE A 377 3.58 -30.68 -36.26
N ASN A 378 2.80 -31.10 -37.27
CA ASN A 378 2.65 -30.35 -38.51
C ASN A 378 1.29 -29.65 -38.53
N ASP A 379 1.30 -28.34 -38.27
CA ASP A 379 0.12 -27.45 -38.31
C ASP A 379 0.03 -26.64 -39.62
N SER A 380 0.78 -27.01 -40.66
CA SER A 380 0.79 -26.23 -41.93
C SER A 380 -0.56 -26.13 -42.63
N SER A 381 -1.50 -27.03 -42.34
CA SER A 381 -2.88 -27.00 -42.84
C SER A 381 -3.83 -26.11 -42.02
N TRP A 382 -3.39 -25.60 -40.87
CA TRP A 382 -4.19 -24.73 -40.00
C TRP A 382 -4.21 -23.30 -40.53
N SER A 383 -5.29 -22.59 -40.23
CA SER A 383 -5.49 -21.20 -40.62
C SER A 383 -4.36 -20.34 -40.05
N PHE A 384 -3.76 -19.51 -40.89
CA PHE A 384 -2.66 -18.64 -40.50
C PHE A 384 -3.17 -17.32 -39.94
N ALA A 385 -2.55 -16.83 -38.88
CA ALA A 385 -2.69 -15.45 -38.44
C ALA A 385 -1.31 -14.84 -38.15
N GLY A 386 -1.12 -13.55 -38.42
CA GLY A 386 0.09 -12.82 -38.06
C GLY A 386 -0.10 -11.32 -38.27
N GLY A 387 0.65 -10.52 -37.52
CA GLY A 387 0.49 -9.06 -37.51
C GLY A 387 -0.66 -8.58 -36.63
N SER A 388 -0.89 -7.27 -36.65
CA SER A 388 -1.95 -6.60 -35.89
C SER A 388 -3.33 -6.87 -36.50
N PRO A 389 -4.39 -7.03 -35.70
CA PRO A 389 -4.45 -6.95 -34.24
C PRO A 389 -4.11 -8.27 -33.50
N GLY A 390 -3.83 -9.35 -34.22
CA GLY A 390 -3.25 -10.57 -33.63
C GLY A 390 -4.22 -11.50 -32.89
N GLY A 391 -5.46 -11.09 -32.64
CA GLY A 391 -6.49 -11.95 -32.05
C GLY A 391 -7.03 -13.00 -33.02
N VAL A 392 -7.38 -14.16 -32.49
CA VAL A 392 -8.09 -15.24 -33.19
C VAL A 392 -9.50 -15.28 -32.61
N GLY A 393 -10.53 -15.11 -33.45
CA GLY A 393 -11.85 -14.83 -32.92
C GLY A 393 -12.95 -14.76 -33.97
N TYR A 394 -14.14 -14.35 -33.56
CA TYR A 394 -15.18 -13.81 -34.43
C TYR A 394 -16.10 -12.88 -33.62
N GLU A 395 -16.90 -12.09 -34.32
CA GLU A 395 -17.86 -11.16 -33.73
C GLU A 395 -19.15 -11.14 -34.58
N HIS A 396 -20.31 -11.30 -33.94
CA HIS A 396 -21.62 -11.34 -34.59
C HIS A 396 -22.56 -10.19 -34.18
N SER A 397 -22.39 -9.62 -32.98
CA SER A 397 -23.25 -8.56 -32.42
C SER A 397 -22.55 -7.23 -32.16
N GLY A 398 -21.22 -7.19 -32.26
CA GLY A 398 -20.34 -6.04 -32.15
C GLY A 398 -19.54 -6.00 -30.85
N GLY A 399 -18.26 -5.62 -30.92
CA GLY A 399 -17.36 -5.55 -29.77
C GLY A 399 -15.89 -5.79 -30.15
N TYR A 400 -15.58 -6.98 -30.67
CA TYR A 400 -14.19 -7.41 -30.89
C TYR A 400 -13.63 -7.16 -32.29
N GLU A 401 -14.34 -6.48 -33.20
CA GLU A 401 -13.92 -6.35 -34.61
C GLU A 401 -12.52 -5.75 -34.76
N SER A 402 -12.13 -4.81 -33.88
CA SER A 402 -10.79 -4.21 -33.90
C SER A 402 -9.68 -5.11 -33.33
N LEU A 403 -10.02 -6.20 -32.68
CA LEU A 403 -9.10 -7.12 -32.00
C LEU A 403 -8.83 -8.39 -32.81
N ILE A 404 -9.71 -8.72 -33.77
CA ILE A 404 -9.66 -9.96 -34.56
C ILE A 404 -8.77 -9.79 -35.79
N GLY A 405 -7.68 -10.56 -35.85
CA GLY A 405 -6.80 -10.67 -37.01
C GLY A 405 -7.04 -11.94 -37.84
N LEU A 406 -7.65 -12.97 -37.23
CA LEU A 406 -8.13 -14.17 -37.92
C LEU A 406 -9.56 -14.45 -37.48
N ASP A 407 -10.48 -14.28 -38.43
CA ASP A 407 -11.89 -14.56 -38.27
C ASP A 407 -12.18 -16.06 -38.45
N LEU A 408 -12.87 -16.65 -37.48
CA LEU A 408 -13.28 -18.06 -37.43
C LEU A 408 -14.81 -18.23 -37.42
N HIS A 409 -15.57 -17.18 -37.76
CA HIS A 409 -17.03 -17.20 -37.71
C HIS A 409 -17.62 -18.39 -38.45
N ALA A 410 -17.18 -18.60 -39.69
CA ALA A 410 -17.71 -19.63 -40.58
C ALA A 410 -17.43 -21.07 -40.08
N GLU A 411 -16.30 -21.28 -39.42
CA GLU A 411 -15.87 -22.58 -38.93
C GLU A 411 -16.43 -22.90 -37.54
N MET A 412 -16.62 -21.88 -36.69
CA MET A 412 -16.96 -22.06 -35.28
C MET A 412 -18.45 -21.85 -34.99
N TYR A 413 -19.03 -20.74 -35.47
CA TYR A 413 -20.40 -20.37 -35.15
C TYR A 413 -21.42 -21.40 -35.67
N GLY A 414 -22.25 -21.92 -34.77
CA GLY A 414 -23.22 -22.99 -35.03
C GLY A 414 -22.62 -24.39 -35.23
N HIS A 415 -21.30 -24.55 -35.09
CA HIS A 415 -20.59 -25.77 -35.47
C HIS A 415 -19.78 -26.40 -34.33
N ASN A 416 -18.88 -25.63 -33.70
CA ASN A 416 -18.05 -26.10 -32.59
C ASN A 416 -17.81 -24.96 -31.59
N ARG A 417 -17.49 -25.32 -30.35
CA ARG A 417 -17.25 -24.39 -29.24
C ARG A 417 -15.78 -24.19 -28.91
N THR A 418 -14.87 -24.68 -29.74
CA THR A 418 -13.45 -24.72 -29.44
C THR A 418 -12.63 -24.23 -30.62
N CYS A 419 -11.57 -23.51 -30.32
CA CYS A 419 -10.46 -23.28 -31.23
C CYS A 419 -9.13 -23.66 -30.56
N TYR A 420 -8.27 -24.34 -31.31
CA TYR A 420 -6.87 -24.54 -30.95
C TYR A 420 -6.01 -23.47 -31.60
N VAL A 421 -5.20 -22.77 -30.82
CA VAL A 421 -4.24 -21.77 -31.27
C VAL A 421 -2.84 -22.24 -30.92
N ARG A 422 -1.91 -22.22 -31.88
CA ARG A 422 -0.49 -22.50 -31.70
C ARG A 422 0.36 -21.30 -32.06
N ILE A 423 1.19 -20.87 -31.13
CA ILE A 423 2.07 -19.70 -31.27
C ILE A 423 3.52 -20.17 -31.06
N PRO A 424 4.25 -20.51 -32.14
CA PRO A 424 5.67 -20.80 -32.04
C PRO A 424 6.45 -19.52 -31.73
N PHE A 425 7.47 -19.63 -30.88
CA PHE A 425 8.38 -18.53 -30.57
C PHE A 425 9.80 -19.06 -30.33
N HIS A 426 10.79 -18.19 -30.55
CA HIS A 426 12.19 -18.54 -30.40
C HIS A 426 12.79 -17.82 -29.20
N LEU A 427 13.54 -18.56 -28.37
CA LEU A 427 14.20 -18.04 -27.18
C LEU A 427 15.73 -18.08 -27.34
N ASP A 428 16.35 -16.92 -27.50
CA ASP A 428 17.79 -16.79 -27.74
C ASP A 428 18.66 -16.87 -26.47
N VAL A 429 18.05 -16.60 -25.30
CA VAL A 429 18.72 -16.55 -23.99
C VAL A 429 18.52 -17.84 -23.20
N ASP A 430 19.37 -18.07 -22.19
CA ASP A 430 19.20 -19.18 -21.26
C ASP A 430 17.95 -18.95 -20.38
N PRO A 431 16.93 -19.84 -20.41
CA PRO A 431 15.73 -19.70 -19.58
C PRO A 431 16.03 -19.69 -18.08
N ALA A 432 17.17 -20.25 -17.63
CA ALA A 432 17.57 -20.23 -16.22
C ALA A 432 17.85 -18.82 -15.67
N ARG A 433 17.85 -17.79 -16.54
CA ARG A 433 17.95 -16.37 -16.16
C ARG A 433 16.63 -15.82 -15.62
N PHE A 434 15.51 -16.48 -15.89
CA PHE A 434 14.20 -15.97 -15.54
C PHE A 434 13.76 -16.48 -14.16
N ASP A 435 13.14 -15.60 -13.38
CA ASP A 435 12.60 -15.89 -12.05
C ASP A 435 11.09 -15.65 -11.92
N HIS A 436 10.49 -14.95 -12.89
CA HIS A 436 9.05 -14.76 -12.97
C HIS A 436 8.56 -14.89 -14.43
N MET A 437 7.34 -15.41 -14.64
CA MET A 437 6.71 -15.49 -15.95
C MET A 437 5.22 -15.18 -15.87
N THR A 438 4.72 -14.39 -16.81
CA THR A 438 3.35 -13.87 -16.81
C THR A 438 2.67 -14.10 -18.16
N LEU A 439 1.45 -14.64 -18.12
CA LEU A 439 0.55 -14.76 -19.28
C LEU A 439 -0.46 -13.62 -19.23
N ARG A 440 -0.48 -12.76 -20.24
CA ARG A 440 -1.49 -11.73 -20.42
C ARG A 440 -2.39 -12.08 -21.61
N ILE A 441 -3.69 -12.22 -21.37
CA ILE A 441 -4.63 -12.78 -22.35
C ILE A 441 -6.00 -12.08 -22.32
N ARG A 442 -6.53 -11.76 -23.50
CA ARG A 442 -7.96 -11.48 -23.73
C ARG A 442 -8.60 -12.79 -24.17
N TYR A 443 -9.64 -13.24 -23.48
CA TYR A 443 -10.33 -14.47 -23.82
C TYR A 443 -11.84 -14.34 -23.65
N ASP A 444 -12.56 -15.06 -24.51
CA ASP A 444 -14.00 -15.22 -24.46
C ASP A 444 -14.32 -16.61 -25.01
N ASP A 445 -14.97 -17.53 -24.28
CA ASP A 445 -15.45 -17.46 -22.90
C ASP A 445 -14.47 -18.10 -21.89
N GLY A 446 -13.62 -19.03 -22.33
CA GLY A 446 -12.71 -19.78 -21.47
C GLY A 446 -11.49 -20.31 -22.21
N PHE A 447 -10.48 -20.73 -21.47
CA PHE A 447 -9.28 -21.29 -22.10
C PHE A 447 -8.51 -22.29 -21.23
N VAL A 448 -7.68 -23.10 -21.89
CA VAL A 448 -6.57 -23.84 -21.29
C VAL A 448 -5.30 -23.55 -22.09
N ALA A 449 -4.27 -23.02 -21.41
CA ALA A 449 -2.98 -22.66 -22.00
C ALA A 449 -1.90 -23.69 -21.63
N TYR A 450 -1.11 -24.06 -22.63
CA TYR A 450 -0.01 -25.03 -22.54
C TYR A 450 1.28 -24.40 -23.03
N LEU A 451 2.38 -24.69 -22.34
CA LEU A 451 3.74 -24.37 -22.77
C LEU A 451 4.49 -25.67 -23.00
N ASN A 452 4.95 -25.87 -24.23
CA ASN A 452 5.70 -27.07 -24.63
C ASN A 452 5.00 -28.40 -24.22
N GLY A 453 3.67 -28.45 -24.33
CA GLY A 453 2.88 -29.64 -24.06
C GLY A 453 2.38 -29.79 -22.62
N VAL A 454 2.82 -28.95 -21.69
CA VAL A 454 2.39 -28.97 -20.29
C VAL A 454 1.49 -27.77 -20.01
N GLU A 455 0.39 -28.01 -19.31
CA GLU A 455 -0.54 -26.95 -18.93
C GLU A 455 0.09 -25.96 -17.95
N ILE A 456 -0.09 -24.66 -18.21
CA ILE A 456 0.40 -23.59 -17.34
C ILE A 456 -0.73 -22.76 -16.73
N ARG A 457 -1.91 -22.68 -17.37
CA ARG A 457 -3.05 -21.91 -16.85
C ARG A 457 -4.35 -22.37 -17.50
N ARG A 458 -5.46 -22.28 -16.77
CA ARG A 458 -6.81 -22.39 -17.32
C ARG A 458 -7.74 -21.36 -16.69
N ALA A 459 -8.78 -20.97 -17.41
CA ALA A 459 -9.90 -20.18 -16.90
C ALA A 459 -11.21 -20.77 -17.43
N LEU A 460 -12.23 -20.80 -16.56
CA LEU A 460 -13.58 -21.28 -16.87
C LEU A 460 -13.66 -22.69 -17.51
N PHE A 461 -12.71 -23.56 -17.17
CA PHE A 461 -12.72 -24.97 -17.55
C PHE A 461 -12.32 -25.91 -16.40
N GLN A 462 -13.01 -27.05 -16.25
CA GLN A 462 -12.72 -28.09 -15.26
C GLN A 462 -12.62 -29.47 -15.93
N GLY A 463 -11.75 -30.34 -15.41
CA GLY A 463 -11.53 -31.68 -15.95
C GLY A 463 -10.59 -31.71 -17.16
N GLU A 464 -10.68 -32.80 -17.93
CA GLU A 464 -9.86 -33.03 -19.12
C GLU A 464 -10.58 -32.51 -20.39
N PRO A 465 -9.97 -31.58 -21.14
CA PRO A 465 -10.62 -30.98 -22.30
C PRO A 465 -10.72 -31.96 -23.46
N THR A 466 -11.94 -32.11 -24.01
CA THR A 466 -12.17 -32.78 -25.29
C THR A 466 -12.14 -31.77 -26.44
N TRP A 467 -11.91 -32.23 -27.66
CA TRP A 467 -11.77 -31.36 -28.84
C TRP A 467 -12.95 -30.46 -29.17
N ASN A 468 -14.13 -30.72 -28.60
CA ASN A 468 -15.36 -29.95 -28.79
C ASN A 468 -16.02 -29.52 -27.47
N CYS A 469 -15.23 -29.49 -26.39
CA CYS A 469 -15.73 -28.99 -25.12
C CYS A 469 -16.02 -27.48 -25.20
N GLY A 470 -16.84 -27.01 -24.27
CA GLY A 470 -17.11 -25.59 -24.07
C GLY A 470 -16.68 -25.17 -22.67
N SER A 471 -16.61 -23.86 -22.45
CA SER A 471 -16.39 -23.29 -21.12
C SER A 471 -17.56 -23.63 -20.19
N TYR A 472 -17.33 -23.55 -18.88
CA TYR A 472 -18.34 -23.79 -17.84
C TYR A 472 -19.17 -22.54 -17.50
N GLY A 473 -18.84 -21.40 -18.10
CA GLY A 473 -19.49 -20.11 -17.88
C GLY A 473 -19.10 -19.13 -18.98
N THR A 474 -19.66 -17.93 -18.94
CA THR A 474 -19.40 -16.88 -19.93
C THR A 474 -18.35 -15.88 -19.43
N HIS A 475 -17.62 -15.24 -20.35
CA HIS A 475 -16.64 -14.20 -20.02
C HIS A 475 -16.33 -13.28 -21.21
N GLU A 476 -16.32 -11.97 -20.99
CA GLU A 476 -16.02 -10.98 -22.03
C GLU A 476 -14.51 -10.68 -22.12
N GLY A 477 -13.96 -10.71 -23.34
CA GLY A 477 -12.57 -10.37 -23.67
C GLY A 477 -12.25 -8.87 -23.77
N ASP A 478 -13.09 -8.02 -23.18
CA ASP A 478 -13.02 -6.54 -23.20
C ASP A 478 -11.69 -5.98 -22.69
N ASP A 479 -11.04 -6.68 -21.75
CA ASP A 479 -9.72 -6.36 -21.23
C ASP A 479 -8.81 -7.58 -21.14
N ALA A 480 -7.50 -7.34 -21.19
CA ALA A 480 -6.52 -8.41 -21.04
C ALA A 480 -6.28 -8.68 -19.56
N GLU A 481 -6.58 -9.90 -19.13
CA GLU A 481 -6.26 -10.40 -17.80
C GLU A 481 -4.80 -10.85 -17.70
N VAL A 482 -4.27 -10.86 -16.47
CA VAL A 482 -2.86 -11.17 -16.18
C VAL A 482 -2.79 -12.33 -15.20
N PHE A 483 -2.06 -13.38 -15.57
CA PHE A 483 -1.87 -14.56 -14.75
C PHE A 483 -0.39 -14.84 -14.51
N ASP A 484 -0.02 -15.06 -13.25
CA ASP A 484 1.28 -15.64 -12.91
C ASP A 484 1.32 -17.09 -13.42
N VAL A 485 2.32 -17.38 -14.22
CA VAL A 485 2.60 -18.70 -14.80
C VAL A 485 4.04 -19.13 -14.55
N SER A 486 4.68 -18.62 -13.49
CA SER A 486 6.07 -18.89 -13.14
C SER A 486 6.38 -20.39 -12.94
N GLN A 487 5.39 -21.22 -12.59
CA GLN A 487 5.51 -22.68 -12.58
C GLN A 487 5.89 -23.28 -13.94
N GLY A 488 5.66 -22.54 -15.03
CA GLY A 488 6.02 -22.94 -16.39
C GLY A 488 7.47 -22.63 -16.78
N LEU A 489 8.23 -21.89 -15.97
CA LEU A 489 9.63 -21.54 -16.27
C LEU A 489 10.52 -22.78 -16.59
N PRO A 490 10.43 -23.91 -15.85
CA PRO A 490 11.22 -25.11 -16.16
C PRO A 490 10.87 -25.76 -17.51
N LEU A 491 9.75 -25.39 -18.13
CA LEU A 491 9.30 -25.91 -19.42
C LEU A 491 9.92 -25.14 -20.58
N LEU A 492 10.47 -23.95 -20.35
CA LEU A 492 11.17 -23.18 -21.38
C LEU A 492 12.52 -23.85 -21.69
N HIS A 493 12.84 -23.88 -22.98
CA HIS A 493 14.13 -24.33 -23.44
C HIS A 493 14.73 -23.29 -24.38
N ARG A 494 16.06 -23.21 -24.43
CA ARG A 494 16.71 -22.36 -25.42
C ARG A 494 16.38 -22.89 -26.83
N GLY A 495 16.04 -21.98 -27.74
CA GLY A 495 15.60 -22.31 -29.09
C GLY A 495 14.08 -22.28 -29.24
N ASP A 496 13.53 -23.21 -30.01
CA ASP A 496 12.12 -23.20 -30.39
C ASP A 496 11.22 -23.68 -29.24
N ASN A 497 10.19 -22.89 -28.96
CA ASN A 497 9.15 -23.16 -27.97
C ASN A 497 7.78 -22.95 -28.61
N VAL A 498 6.73 -23.48 -27.96
CA VAL A 498 5.35 -23.28 -28.38
C VAL A 498 4.47 -22.95 -27.19
N LEU A 499 3.77 -21.82 -27.28
CA LEU A 499 2.58 -21.53 -26.49
C LEU A 499 1.36 -22.01 -27.28
N ALA A 500 0.59 -22.92 -26.70
CA ALA A 500 -0.65 -23.44 -27.28
C ALA A 500 -1.83 -23.09 -26.39
N ILE A 501 -2.96 -22.70 -26.99
CA ILE A 501 -4.17 -22.29 -26.28
C ILE A 501 -5.36 -23.06 -26.84
N HIS A 502 -6.09 -23.72 -25.96
CA HIS A 502 -7.41 -24.27 -26.23
C HIS A 502 -8.44 -23.22 -25.79
N GLY A 503 -8.90 -22.38 -26.71
CA GLY A 503 -9.97 -21.41 -26.45
C GLY A 503 -11.35 -22.04 -26.62
N MET A 504 -12.30 -21.62 -25.79
CA MET A 504 -13.62 -22.26 -25.68
C MET A 504 -14.74 -21.23 -25.53
N ASN A 505 -15.83 -21.41 -26.26
CA ASN A 505 -17.12 -20.78 -25.97
C ASN A 505 -17.99 -21.67 -25.08
N SER A 506 -18.92 -21.05 -24.38
CA SER A 506 -19.94 -21.72 -23.57
C SER A 506 -20.98 -22.42 -24.45
N ALA A 507 -21.37 -21.79 -25.57
CA ALA A 507 -22.38 -22.27 -26.51
C ALA A 507 -21.86 -22.30 -27.97
N THR A 508 -22.49 -23.15 -28.81
CA THR A 508 -22.14 -23.22 -30.25
C THR A 508 -22.59 -21.99 -31.01
N ASP A 509 -23.61 -21.30 -30.52
CA ASP A 509 -24.23 -20.11 -31.08
C ASP A 509 -23.92 -18.85 -30.25
N SER A 510 -22.83 -18.87 -29.47
CA SER A 510 -22.28 -17.65 -28.85
C SER A 510 -22.08 -16.57 -29.90
N THR A 511 -22.28 -15.31 -29.51
CA THR A 511 -22.21 -14.17 -30.43
C THR A 511 -20.80 -13.83 -30.86
N ASP A 512 -19.81 -14.26 -30.10
CA ASP A 512 -18.43 -13.81 -30.17
C ASP A 512 -17.48 -14.93 -29.71
N PHE A 513 -16.20 -14.75 -30.02
CA PHE A 513 -15.09 -15.57 -29.54
C PHE A 513 -13.82 -14.73 -29.65
N LEU A 514 -12.95 -14.76 -28.65
CA LEU A 514 -11.66 -14.08 -28.72
C LEU A 514 -10.59 -14.87 -27.99
N ILE A 515 -9.42 -15.03 -28.61
CA ILE A 515 -8.17 -15.41 -27.97
C ILE A 515 -7.06 -14.50 -28.50
N GLN A 516 -6.49 -13.70 -27.61
CA GLN A 516 -5.33 -12.87 -27.89
C GLN A 516 -4.38 -12.91 -26.70
N ALA A 517 -3.22 -13.52 -26.85
CA ALA A 517 -2.30 -13.81 -25.75
C ALA A 517 -0.90 -13.22 -25.97
N SER A 518 -0.25 -12.93 -24.86
CA SER A 518 1.15 -12.54 -24.75
C SER A 518 1.80 -13.21 -23.54
N LEU A 519 3.09 -13.50 -23.63
CA LEU A 519 3.86 -14.19 -22.59
C LEU A 519 5.13 -13.40 -22.33
N GLU A 520 5.37 -13.05 -21.07
CA GLU A 520 6.55 -12.28 -20.64
C GLU A 520 7.31 -13.05 -19.57
N ALA A 521 8.64 -12.99 -19.62
CA ALA A 521 9.52 -13.54 -18.58
C ALA A 521 10.44 -12.45 -18.03
N VAL A 522 10.64 -12.46 -16.72
CA VAL A 522 11.44 -11.46 -15.99
C VAL A 522 12.76 -12.09 -15.58
N GLU A 523 13.85 -11.37 -15.81
CA GLU A 523 15.18 -11.70 -15.32
C GLU A 523 15.55 -10.72 -14.20
N SER A 524 15.88 -11.22 -13.02
CA SER A 524 16.34 -10.39 -11.90
C SER A 524 17.75 -10.77 -11.42
N ALA A 525 18.46 -9.80 -10.83
CA ALA A 525 19.74 -10.04 -10.17
C ALA A 525 19.50 -10.58 -8.75
N ALA A 526 20.29 -11.57 -8.31
CA ALA A 526 20.17 -12.15 -6.97
C ALA A 526 20.30 -11.10 -5.85
N VAL A 527 19.54 -11.33 -4.77
CA VAL A 527 19.50 -10.51 -3.56
C VAL A 527 20.91 -10.40 -2.95
N GLN A 528 21.44 -9.19 -2.86
CA GLN A 528 22.48 -8.89 -1.88
C GLN A 528 21.76 -8.63 -0.56
N GLY A 529 21.92 -9.54 0.41
CA GLY A 529 21.43 -9.32 1.77
C GLY A 529 22.01 -8.03 2.36
N ALA A 530 21.34 -7.49 3.37
CA ALA A 530 21.74 -6.25 4.02
C ALA A 530 23.22 -6.29 4.44
N GLY A 531 23.96 -5.23 4.12
CA GLY A 531 25.41 -5.14 4.29
C GLY A 531 25.83 -4.07 5.29
N LEU A 532 27.14 -3.94 5.48
CA LEU A 532 27.75 -2.81 6.21
C LEU A 532 28.07 -1.67 5.24
N SER A 533 27.75 -0.44 5.62
CA SER A 533 28.18 0.74 4.88
C SER A 533 29.71 0.87 4.86
N PRO A 534 30.34 1.28 3.75
CA PRO A 534 31.77 1.59 3.68
C PRO A 534 32.23 2.65 4.69
N THR A 535 31.31 3.50 5.15
CA THR A 535 31.54 4.55 6.15
C THR A 535 31.24 4.08 7.58
N ALA A 536 30.70 2.86 7.75
CA ALA A 536 30.39 2.29 9.05
C ALA A 536 31.67 1.91 9.80
N THR A 537 31.75 2.38 11.05
CA THR A 537 32.83 2.07 11.98
C THR A 537 32.27 1.26 13.15
N ARG A 538 32.97 0.20 13.53
CA ARG A 538 32.60 -0.59 14.72
C ARG A 538 32.91 0.22 15.98
N CYS A 539 31.95 0.36 16.87
CA CYS A 539 32.18 0.98 18.18
C CYS A 539 33.03 0.05 19.05
N THR A 540 34.19 0.53 19.48
CA THR A 540 35.12 -0.20 20.37
C THR A 540 35.54 0.62 21.61
N GLY A 541 35.04 1.85 21.72
CA GLY A 541 35.36 2.80 22.77
C GLY A 541 34.72 4.17 22.50
N PRO A 542 35.07 5.21 23.27
CA PRO A 542 34.54 6.55 23.08
C PRO A 542 34.84 7.14 21.70
N ILE A 543 33.86 7.87 21.16
CA ILE A 543 33.89 8.61 19.91
C ILE A 543 34.35 10.03 20.20
N THR A 544 35.37 10.50 19.47
CA THR A 544 35.82 11.89 19.57
C THR A 544 35.13 12.74 18.51
N VAL A 545 34.46 13.81 18.93
CA VAL A 545 33.87 14.82 18.04
C VAL A 545 34.61 16.15 18.19
N GLY A 546 35.21 16.63 17.09
CA GLY A 546 35.97 17.89 17.05
C GLY A 546 35.24 19.05 16.38
N ARG A 547 34.05 18.79 15.81
CA ARG A 547 33.20 19.75 15.11
C ARG A 547 31.75 19.27 15.18
N THR A 548 30.81 20.11 14.76
CA THR A 548 29.42 19.67 14.55
C THR A 548 29.39 18.41 13.69
N THR A 549 28.82 17.35 14.23
CA THR A 549 28.86 16.00 13.65
C THR A 549 27.49 15.35 13.79
N GLN A 550 26.97 14.82 12.69
CA GLN A 550 25.76 14.00 12.68
C GLN A 550 26.18 12.54 12.76
N ILE A 551 25.64 11.82 13.74
CA ILE A 551 26.01 10.44 14.03
C ILE A 551 24.77 9.59 13.88
N LYS A 552 24.88 8.54 13.05
CA LYS A 552 23.90 7.46 12.98
C LYS A 552 24.52 6.20 13.54
N ALA A 553 23.77 5.43 14.29
CA ALA A 553 24.22 4.16 14.82
C ALA A 553 23.11 3.09 14.82
N ARG A 554 23.52 1.83 14.69
CA ARG A 554 22.67 0.65 14.84
C ARG A 554 23.43 -0.43 15.61
N ALA A 555 22.69 -1.28 16.29
CA ALA A 555 23.19 -2.55 16.81
C ALA A 555 22.88 -3.66 15.80
N PHE A 556 23.79 -4.63 15.68
CA PHE A 556 23.59 -5.84 14.88
C PHE A 556 23.71 -7.08 15.77
N SER A 557 22.64 -7.87 15.84
CA SER A 557 22.48 -9.05 16.70
C SER A 557 21.66 -10.11 15.97
N ASN A 558 22.05 -11.38 16.09
CA ASN A 558 21.29 -12.53 15.58
C ASN A 558 20.88 -12.51 14.10
N GLY A 559 21.55 -11.69 13.26
CA GLY A 559 21.23 -11.55 11.85
C GLY A 559 20.37 -10.33 11.52
N ASP A 560 19.89 -9.62 12.55
CA ASP A 560 19.00 -8.48 12.42
C ASP A 560 19.66 -7.17 12.88
N TRP A 561 19.21 -6.07 12.31
CA TRP A 561 19.60 -4.72 12.69
C TRP A 561 18.56 -4.12 13.62
N SER A 562 19.01 -3.42 14.67
CA SER A 562 18.13 -2.51 15.42
C SER A 562 17.62 -1.37 14.52
N ALA A 563 16.60 -0.66 14.98
CA ALA A 563 16.28 0.67 14.43
C ALA A 563 17.51 1.60 14.46
N VAL A 564 17.51 2.65 13.65
CA VAL A 564 18.58 3.65 13.64
C VAL A 564 18.42 4.64 14.79
N THR A 565 19.47 4.83 15.59
CA THR A 565 19.59 6.00 16.44
C THR A 565 20.34 7.09 15.68
N GLU A 566 19.84 8.31 15.70
CA GLU A 566 20.44 9.44 14.99
C GLU A 566 20.47 10.68 15.87
N ALA A 567 21.61 11.39 15.90
CA ALA A 567 21.73 12.65 16.62
C ALA A 567 22.76 13.58 16.00
N THR A 568 22.54 14.89 16.14
CA THR A 568 23.56 15.90 15.84
C THR A 568 24.14 16.46 17.12
N PHE A 569 25.47 16.41 17.24
CA PHE A 569 26.22 17.03 18.34
C PHE A 569 26.96 18.26 17.83
N THR A 570 26.75 19.40 18.48
CA THR A 570 27.44 20.66 18.20
C THR A 570 28.57 20.87 19.20
N VAL A 571 29.79 21.10 18.71
CA VAL A 571 30.96 21.28 19.58
C VAL A 571 31.13 22.75 19.94
N GLU A 572 30.98 23.07 21.21
CA GLU A 572 31.24 24.42 21.74
C GLU A 572 32.73 24.56 22.11
N ALA A 573 33.33 25.70 21.74
CA ALA A 573 34.67 26.04 22.18
C ALA A 573 34.68 26.25 23.70
N THR A 574 35.72 25.77 24.37
CA THR A 574 35.95 26.12 25.78
C THR A 574 36.39 27.58 25.87
N ASP A 575 35.61 28.40 26.59
CA ASP A 575 36.00 29.76 27.00
C ASP A 575 37.29 29.79 27.82
#